data_AF-A0AAV1LVM5-F1
#
_entry.id   AF-A0AAV1LVM5-F1
#
_cell.length_a   1.000
_cell.length_b   1.000
_cell.length_c   1.000
_cell.angle_alpha   90.00
_cell.angle_beta   90.00
_cell.angle_gamma   90.00
#
_symmetry.space_group_name_H-M   'P 1'
#
loop_
_entity.id
_entity.type
_entity.pdbx_description
1 polymer ?
#
loop_
_entity_poly.entity_id
_entity_poly.type
_entity_poly.pdbx_seq_one_letter_code
_entity_poly.pdbx_strand_id
1 'polypeptide(L)'
;MPQWCAVPHCSSAKGGHRFPCDKSRSQKWVTAIRREDFIPSKHAVVCKDHFTPEDYALPKDPLYPNPTPRLKKEAVPSVFPWNSSQFNDKKKIGRHQKGIKRRQKKEEQEKKNQSYQNSSMEAIEYVEVEIESMSKDIGIQCSIGDPCCNNKIGFMKDNHSFIKKNAVEI
;
A
#
# COMPACT_ATOMS: atom_id res chain seq x y z
N MET A 1 8.84 -7.00 -44.68
CA MET A 1 8.76 -7.33 -43.24
C MET A 1 8.20 -6.15 -42.47
N PRO A 2 7.02 -6.27 -41.83
CA PRO A 2 6.50 -5.20 -40.99
C PRO A 2 7.47 -4.95 -39.81
N GLN A 3 7.85 -3.68 -39.62
CA GLN A 3 8.69 -3.28 -38.49
C GLN A 3 7.76 -2.95 -37.33
N TRP A 4 7.91 -3.62 -36.19
CA TRP A 4 7.18 -3.29 -34.97
C TRP A 4 7.68 -1.99 -34.37
N CYS A 5 6.78 -1.27 -33.70
CA CYS A 5 7.12 -0.05 -32.99
C CYS A 5 8.15 -0.34 -31.88
N ALA A 6 9.17 0.50 -31.77
CA ALA A 6 10.20 0.42 -30.73
C ALA A 6 9.68 0.75 -29.32
N VAL A 7 8.48 1.33 -29.23
CA VAL A 7 7.85 1.74 -27.98
C VAL A 7 7.31 0.52 -27.23
N PRO A 8 7.70 0.31 -25.96
CA PRO A 8 7.20 -0.79 -25.15
C PRO A 8 5.67 -0.81 -25.11
N HIS A 9 5.09 -2.01 -25.20
CA HIS A 9 3.64 -2.24 -25.18
C HIS A 9 2.86 -1.59 -26.34
N CYS A 10 3.55 -1.09 -27.37
CA CYS A 10 2.92 -0.66 -28.62
C CYS A 10 2.88 -1.82 -29.61
N SER A 11 1.68 -2.27 -29.98
CA SER A 11 1.47 -3.35 -30.96
C SER A 11 1.28 -2.84 -32.39
N SER A 12 1.41 -1.54 -32.63
CA SER A 12 1.28 -0.95 -33.97
C SER A 12 2.34 -1.50 -34.92
N ALA A 13 1.91 -2.29 -35.89
CA ALA A 13 2.69 -2.70 -37.06
C ALA A 13 2.57 -1.72 -38.24
N LYS A 14 1.85 -0.61 -38.03
CA LYS A 14 1.70 0.47 -39.01
C LYS A 14 3.05 1.17 -39.15
N GLY A 15 3.48 1.40 -40.39
CA GLY A 15 4.76 2.03 -40.71
C GLY A 15 5.04 3.27 -39.87
N GLY A 16 6.30 3.45 -39.49
CA GLY A 16 6.73 4.49 -38.56
C GLY A 16 7.92 5.28 -39.05
N HIS A 17 8.37 6.20 -38.19
CA HIS A 17 9.56 7.01 -38.41
C HIS A 17 10.77 6.28 -37.87
N ARG A 18 11.82 6.18 -38.70
CA ARG A 18 13.11 5.62 -38.26
C ARG A 18 13.77 6.56 -37.26
N PHE A 19 14.62 6.00 -36.41
CA PHE A 19 15.48 6.80 -35.56
C PHE A 19 16.34 7.76 -36.41
N PRO A 20 16.52 9.01 -35.96
CA PRO A 20 17.36 9.98 -36.65
C PRO A 20 18.83 9.55 -36.64
N CYS A 21 19.57 9.97 -37.67
CA CYS A 21 21.02 9.78 -37.72
C CYS A 21 21.75 10.64 -36.65
N ASP A 22 21.17 11.79 -36.30
CA ASP A 22 21.67 12.67 -35.24
C ASP A 22 21.65 11.95 -33.89
N LYS A 23 22.84 11.66 -33.35
CA LYS A 23 22.99 10.93 -32.08
C LYS A 23 22.27 11.64 -30.92
N SER A 24 22.33 12.97 -30.86
CA SER A 24 21.66 13.76 -29.82
C SER A 24 20.14 13.58 -29.85
N ARG A 25 19.54 13.66 -31.05
CA ARG A 25 18.10 13.47 -31.22
C ARG A 25 17.69 12.02 -31.00
N SER A 26 18.49 11.08 -31.46
CA SER A 26 18.27 9.65 -31.25
C SER A 26 18.26 9.33 -29.75
N GLN A 27 19.20 9.90 -28.98
CA GLN A 27 19.24 9.74 -27.53
C GLN A 27 17.98 10.31 -26.88
N LYS A 28 17.51 11.51 -27.28
CA LYS A 28 16.24 12.07 -26.79
C LYS A 28 15.07 11.12 -27.03
N TRP A 29 15.01 10.46 -28.18
CA TRP A 29 13.96 9.48 -28.49
C TRP A 29 14.06 8.25 -27.58
N VAL A 30 15.26 7.69 -27.40
CA VAL A 30 15.48 6.55 -26.50
C VAL A 30 15.07 6.90 -25.05
N THR A 31 15.47 8.07 -24.57
CA THR A 31 15.09 8.57 -23.24
C THR A 31 13.58 8.72 -23.10
N ALA A 32 12.91 9.26 -24.13
CA ALA A 32 11.46 9.45 -24.12
C ALA A 32 10.69 8.12 -24.08
N ILE A 33 11.19 7.10 -24.77
CA ILE A 33 10.63 5.74 -24.81
C ILE A 33 10.82 4.99 -23.48
N ARG A 34 11.75 5.43 -22.63
CA ARG A 34 12.07 4.83 -21.31
C ARG A 34 12.39 3.35 -21.38
N ARG A 35 13.17 2.95 -22.39
CA ARG A 35 13.67 1.59 -22.52
C ARG A 35 15.13 1.58 -22.07
N GLU A 36 15.41 0.87 -20.99
CA GLU A 36 16.76 0.66 -20.47
C GLU A 36 17.60 -0.09 -21.52
N ASP A 37 18.87 0.30 -21.66
CA ASP A 37 19.87 -0.29 -22.55
C ASP A 37 19.44 -0.49 -24.01
N PHE A 38 18.51 0.34 -24.50
CA PHE A 38 18.01 0.23 -25.85
C PHE A 38 18.89 0.98 -26.85
N ILE A 39 19.56 0.20 -27.71
CA ILE A 39 20.31 0.71 -28.85
C ILE A 39 19.43 0.60 -30.10
N PRO A 40 18.98 1.72 -30.70
CA PRO A 40 18.12 1.67 -31.88
C PRO A 40 18.88 1.12 -33.08
N SER A 41 18.37 0.01 -33.64
CA SER A 41 18.86 -0.53 -34.91
C SER A 41 18.45 0.37 -36.09
N LYS A 42 19.14 0.23 -37.24
CA LYS A 42 18.79 0.90 -38.51
C LYS A 42 17.33 0.73 -38.94
N HIS A 43 16.71 -0.37 -38.50
CA HIS A 43 15.34 -0.72 -38.83
C HIS A 43 14.35 -0.38 -37.72
N ALA A 44 14.82 0.07 -36.55
CA ALA A 44 13.94 0.48 -35.45
C ALA A 44 13.11 1.69 -35.88
N VAL A 45 11.81 1.63 -35.60
CA VAL A 45 10.85 2.68 -35.95
C VAL A 45 9.96 3.02 -34.77
N VAL A 46 9.47 4.25 -34.74
CA VAL A 46 8.41 4.71 -33.82
C VAL A 46 7.19 5.05 -34.66
N CYS A 47 6.03 4.48 -34.33
CA CYS A 47 4.80 4.75 -35.09
C CYS A 47 4.32 6.20 -34.90
N LYS A 48 3.46 6.66 -35.81
CA LYS A 48 2.97 8.05 -35.84
C LYS A 48 2.19 8.45 -34.58
N ASP A 49 1.58 7.47 -33.91
CA ASP A 49 0.74 7.66 -32.72
C ASP A 49 1.50 8.25 -31.52
N HIS A 50 2.83 8.16 -31.53
CA HIS A 50 3.69 8.68 -30.46
C HIS A 50 4.13 10.13 -30.66
N PHE A 51 3.75 10.74 -31.79
CA PHE A 51 4.06 12.13 -32.13
C PHE A 51 2.77 12.94 -32.14
N THR A 52 2.87 14.22 -31.77
CA THR A 52 1.74 15.15 -31.89
C THR A 52 1.62 15.64 -33.33
N PRO A 53 0.44 16.09 -33.78
CA PRO A 53 0.28 16.71 -35.10
C PRO A 53 1.20 17.91 -35.31
N GLU A 54 1.53 18.64 -34.24
CA GLU A 54 2.42 19.79 -34.24
C GLU A 54 3.88 19.43 -34.51
N ASP A 55 4.28 18.18 -34.25
CA ASP A 55 5.63 17.69 -34.54
C ASP A 55 5.87 17.50 -36.05
N TYR A 56 4.81 17.55 -36.87
CA TYR A 56 4.88 17.41 -38.31
C TYR A 56 5.00 18.78 -39.00
N ALA A 57 5.78 18.82 -40.06
CA ALA A 57 5.85 19.92 -41.00
C ALA A 57 5.59 19.40 -42.41
N LEU A 58 4.85 20.18 -43.20
CA LEU A 58 4.69 19.94 -44.63
C LEU A 58 5.93 20.49 -45.36
N PRO A 59 6.65 19.65 -46.13
CA PRO A 59 7.66 20.15 -47.06
C PRO A 59 7.03 21.16 -48.01
N LYS A 60 7.55 22.39 -48.07
CA LYS A 60 7.12 23.41 -49.04
C LYS A 60 7.97 23.28 -50.30
N ASP A 61 7.77 22.18 -51.03
CA ASP A 61 8.46 21.96 -52.29
C ASP A 61 7.50 22.30 -53.45
N PRO A 62 7.80 23.31 -54.29
CA PRO A 62 6.98 23.66 -55.44
C PRO A 62 6.81 22.50 -56.45
N LEU A 63 7.72 21.52 -56.45
CA LEU A 63 7.68 20.36 -57.35
C LEU A 63 6.73 19.25 -56.88
N TYR A 64 6.26 19.30 -55.63
CA TYR A 64 5.41 18.26 -55.04
C TYR A 64 4.10 18.87 -54.51
N PRO A 65 3.02 18.90 -55.31
CA PRO A 65 1.77 19.56 -54.94
C PRO A 65 1.04 18.90 -53.76
N ASN A 66 1.38 17.65 -53.42
CA ASN A 66 0.83 16.96 -52.25
C ASN A 66 1.94 16.29 -51.42
N PRO A 67 2.69 17.07 -50.64
CA PRO A 67 3.86 16.58 -49.93
C PRO A 67 3.43 15.78 -48.69
N THR A 68 4.11 14.65 -48.44
CA THR A 68 3.87 13.87 -47.22
C THR A 68 4.45 14.59 -45.99
N PRO A 69 3.69 14.73 -44.88
CA PRO A 69 4.18 15.36 -43.66
C PRO A 69 5.42 14.65 -43.11
N ARG A 70 6.45 15.41 -42.74
CA ARG A 70 7.68 14.90 -42.13
C ARG A 70 7.83 15.45 -40.71
N LEU A 71 8.48 14.69 -39.84
CA LEU A 71 8.81 15.17 -38.51
C LEU A 71 9.79 16.35 -38.59
N LYS A 72 9.54 17.38 -37.78
CA LYS A 72 10.44 18.52 -37.57
C LYS A 72 11.79 18.04 -37.03
N LYS A 73 12.83 18.86 -37.19
CA LYS A 73 14.18 18.53 -36.71
C LYS A 73 14.24 18.31 -35.20
N GLU A 74 13.43 19.03 -34.44
CA GLU A 74 13.35 18.95 -32.97
C GLU A 74 12.25 18.01 -32.45
N ALA A 75 11.49 17.37 -33.34
CA ALA A 75 10.41 16.49 -32.93
C ALA A 75 10.93 15.30 -32.13
N VAL A 76 10.32 15.07 -30.97
CA VAL A 76 10.58 13.93 -30.09
C VAL A 76 9.25 13.24 -29.77
N PRO A 77 9.22 11.90 -29.70
CA PRO A 77 7.99 11.22 -29.35
C PRO A 77 7.64 11.58 -27.91
N SER A 78 6.39 12.01 -27.70
CA SER A 78 5.91 12.57 -26.43
C SER A 78 4.60 11.96 -25.98
N VAL A 79 3.86 11.33 -26.90
CA VAL A 79 2.56 10.71 -26.63
C VAL A 79 2.78 9.28 -26.15
N PHE A 80 2.77 9.11 -24.83
CA PHE A 80 2.92 7.80 -24.20
C PHE A 80 1.93 7.62 -23.04
N PRO A 81 1.52 6.37 -22.73
CA PRO A 81 0.64 6.09 -21.60
C PRO A 81 1.20 6.64 -20.29
N TRP A 82 2.50 6.49 -20.04
CA TRP A 82 3.14 6.94 -18.80
C TRP A 82 3.30 8.46 -18.66
N ASN A 83 3.04 9.23 -19.72
CA ASN A 83 3.02 10.69 -19.67
C ASN A 83 1.63 11.24 -19.34
N SER A 84 0.58 10.42 -19.45
CA SER A 84 -0.78 10.83 -19.07
C SER A 84 -0.90 10.95 -17.55
N SER A 85 -1.32 12.12 -17.08
CA SER A 85 -1.53 12.47 -15.65
C SER A 85 -2.31 11.40 -14.87
N GLN A 86 -3.20 10.67 -15.55
CA GLN A 86 -3.98 9.57 -14.98
C GLN A 86 -3.13 8.45 -14.33
N PHE A 87 -1.90 8.20 -14.77
CA PHE A 87 -1.03 7.20 -14.13
C PHE A 87 -0.44 7.70 -12.81
N ASN A 88 -0.19 9.01 -12.69
CA ASN A 88 0.28 9.63 -11.46
C ASN A 88 -0.85 9.74 -10.43
N ASP A 89 -2.07 10.03 -10.89
CA ASP A 89 -3.24 10.13 -10.02
C ASP A 89 -3.64 8.78 -9.43
N LYS A 90 -3.60 7.69 -10.22
CA LYS A 90 -3.87 6.33 -9.72
C LYS A 90 -2.88 5.90 -8.61
N LYS A 91 -1.59 6.26 -8.72
CA LYS A 91 -0.60 5.99 -7.66
C LYS A 91 -0.88 6.80 -6.39
N LYS A 92 -1.31 8.06 -6.51
CA LYS A 92 -1.69 8.91 -5.36
C LYS A 92 -2.96 8.41 -4.68
N ILE A 93 -4.00 8.08 -5.46
CA ILE A 93 -5.27 7.53 -4.98
C ILE A 93 -5.05 6.21 -4.24
N GLY A 94 -4.23 5.29 -4.79
CA GLY A 94 -3.92 4.02 -4.13
C GLY A 94 -3.18 4.16 -2.80
N ARG A 95 -2.30 5.16 -2.67
CA ARG A 95 -1.61 5.47 -1.39
C ARG A 95 -2.58 6.04 -0.35
N HIS A 96 -3.44 6.96 -0.76
CA HIS A 96 -4.44 7.58 0.13
C HIS A 96 -5.46 6.55 0.64
N GLN A 97 -6.00 5.70 -0.24
CA GLN A 97 -6.92 4.63 0.14
C GLN A 97 -6.29 3.61 1.10
N LYS A 98 -5.01 3.24 0.91
CA LYS A 98 -4.29 2.37 1.86
C LYS A 98 -4.12 3.01 3.23
N GLY A 99 -3.90 4.33 3.29
CA GLY A 99 -3.83 5.08 4.55
C GLY A 99 -5.15 5.08 5.31
N ILE A 100 -6.27 5.36 4.63
CA ILE A 100 -7.61 5.34 5.22
C ILE A 100 -7.95 3.95 5.77
N LYS A 101 -7.73 2.88 4.99
CA LYS A 101 -8.00 1.50 5.44
C LYS A 101 -7.19 1.10 6.68
N ARG A 102 -5.91 1.50 6.75
CA ARG A 102 -5.06 1.26 7.93
C ARG A 102 -5.60 1.98 9.17
N ARG A 103 -6.05 3.23 9.02
CA ARG A 103 -6.61 4.02 10.12
C ARG A 103 -7.92 3.44 10.63
N GLN A 104 -8.85 3.09 9.72
CA GLN A 104 -10.12 2.44 10.07
C GLN A 104 -9.91 1.11 10.80
N LYS A 105 -8.96 0.28 10.35
CA LYS A 105 -8.65 -0.99 11.02
C LYS A 105 -8.12 -0.80 12.44
N LYS A 106 -7.32 0.25 12.66
CA LYS A 106 -6.81 0.59 14.01
C LYS A 106 -7.94 1.08 14.92
N GLU A 107 -8.80 1.97 14.42
CA GLU A 107 -9.98 2.47 15.15
C GLU A 107 -10.96 1.34 15.50
N GLU A 108 -11.17 0.37 14.61
CA GLU A 108 -12.01 -0.81 14.88
C GLU A 108 -11.42 -1.71 15.97
N GLN A 109 -10.10 -1.90 15.95
CA GLN A 109 -9.41 -2.73 16.93
C GLN A 109 -9.38 -2.08 18.33
N GLU A 110 -9.19 -0.75 18.39
CA GLU A 110 -9.32 0.02 19.64
C GLU A 110 -10.74 -0.09 20.22
N LYS A 111 -11.78 0.06 19.39
CA LYS A 111 -13.17 -0.11 19.85
C LYS A 111 -13.46 -1.52 20.37
N LYS A 112 -12.97 -2.56 19.70
CA LYS A 112 -13.11 -3.95 20.18
C LYS A 112 -12.41 -4.12 21.54
N ASN A 113 -11.17 -3.68 21.65
CA ASN A 113 -10.42 -3.78 22.91
C ASN A 113 -11.13 -3.04 24.05
N GLN A 114 -11.67 -1.86 23.79
CA GLN A 114 -12.42 -1.10 24.79
C GLN A 114 -13.73 -1.79 25.19
N SER A 115 -14.45 -2.40 24.24
CA SER A 115 -15.64 -3.22 24.54
C SER A 115 -15.32 -4.41 25.45
N TYR A 116 -14.19 -5.10 25.24
CA TYR A 116 -13.77 -6.20 26.11
C TYR A 116 -13.41 -5.72 27.52
N GLN A 117 -12.71 -4.57 27.63
CA GLN A 117 -12.38 -3.98 28.93
C GLN A 117 -13.63 -3.58 29.70
N ASN A 118 -14.60 -2.93 29.04
CA ASN A 118 -15.86 -2.55 29.67
C ASN A 118 -16.65 -3.77 30.15
N SER A 119 -16.79 -4.79 29.31
CA SER A 119 -17.48 -6.04 29.68
C SER A 119 -16.78 -6.76 30.84
N SER A 120 -15.45 -6.72 30.90
CA SER A 120 -14.70 -7.27 32.03
C SER A 120 -14.91 -6.49 33.33
N MET A 121 -15.09 -5.16 33.25
CA MET A 121 -15.33 -4.31 34.41
C MET A 121 -16.73 -4.55 34.98
N GLU A 122 -17.76 -4.63 34.13
CA GLU A 122 -19.14 -4.95 34.52
C GLU A 122 -19.24 -6.32 35.22
N ALA A 123 -18.48 -7.31 34.74
CA ALA A 123 -18.43 -8.63 35.38
C ALA A 123 -17.79 -8.62 36.77
N ILE A 124 -16.78 -7.77 37.00
CA ILE A 124 -16.13 -7.62 38.32
C ILE A 124 -17.06 -6.90 39.29
N GLU A 125 -17.73 -5.83 38.85
CA GLU A 125 -18.70 -5.08 39.65
C GLU A 125 -19.84 -5.97 40.16
N TYR A 126 -20.35 -6.87 39.32
CA TYR A 126 -21.39 -7.83 39.70
C TYR A 126 -20.92 -8.78 40.82
N VAL A 127 -19.67 -9.24 40.77
CA VAL A 127 -19.10 -10.16 41.77
C VAL A 127 -18.82 -9.44 43.10
N GLU A 128 -18.38 -8.18 43.07
CA GLU A 128 -18.14 -7.40 44.30
C GLU A 128 -19.44 -7.13 45.08
N VAL A 129 -20.52 -6.78 44.37
CA VAL A 129 -21.85 -6.59 44.98
C VAL A 129 -22.34 -7.89 45.66
N GLU A 130 -22.04 -9.03 45.07
CA GLU A 130 -22.38 -10.34 45.63
C GLU A 130 -21.58 -10.64 46.91
N ILE A 131 -20.27 -10.34 46.93
CA ILE A 131 -19.39 -10.51 48.11
C ILE A 131 -19.80 -9.59 49.28
N GLU A 132 -20.16 -8.32 49.02
CA GLU A 132 -20.63 -7.39 50.07
C GLU A 132 -21.97 -7.79 50.68
N SER A 133 -22.84 -8.43 49.90
CA SER A 133 -24.11 -8.96 50.41
C SER A 133 -23.89 -10.18 51.32
N MET A 134 -22.99 -11.09 50.96
CA MET A 134 -22.66 -12.29 51.74
C MET A 134 -21.90 -11.99 53.04
N SER A 135 -21.16 -10.88 53.10
CA SER A 135 -20.42 -10.48 54.30
C SER A 135 -21.31 -9.97 55.45
N LYS A 136 -22.58 -9.62 55.16
CA LYS A 136 -23.56 -9.19 56.18
C LYS A 136 -24.21 -10.38 56.92
N ASP A 137 -24.11 -11.59 56.37
CA ASP A 137 -24.72 -12.80 56.92
C ASP A 137 -23.72 -13.72 57.65
N ILE A 138 -22.41 -13.44 57.59
CA ILE A 138 -21.43 -14.03 58.53
C ILE A 138 -21.45 -13.18 59.80
N GLY A 139 -22.55 -13.29 60.53
CA GLY A 139 -22.57 -12.94 61.94
C GLY A 139 -21.61 -13.86 62.68
N ILE A 140 -20.44 -13.37 63.06
CA ILE A 140 -19.76 -13.90 64.25
C ILE A 140 -20.62 -13.45 65.45
N GLN A 141 -21.74 -14.14 65.66
CA GLN A 141 -22.43 -14.13 66.94
C GLN A 141 -21.76 -15.18 67.83
N CYS A 142 -20.74 -14.77 68.57
CA CYS A 142 -20.49 -15.39 69.86
C CYS A 142 -21.27 -14.57 70.90
N SER A 143 -22.57 -14.84 70.96
CA SER A 143 -23.40 -14.45 72.11
C SER A 143 -23.02 -15.38 73.27
N ILE A 144 -22.42 -14.81 74.30
CA ILE A 144 -22.57 -15.13 75.74
C ILE A 144 -23.23 -16.51 76.02
N GLY A 145 -22.54 -17.54 76.54
CA GLY A 145 -21.19 -17.55 77.10
C GLY A 145 -20.73 -18.96 77.48
N ASP A 146 -19.89 -19.55 76.64
CA ASP A 146 -19.32 -20.89 76.85
C ASP A 146 -17.78 -20.90 76.67
N PRO A 147 -17.06 -21.86 77.30
CA PRO A 147 -15.63 -21.78 77.60
C PRO A 147 -14.69 -22.23 76.45
N CYS A 148 -15.16 -22.24 75.20
CA CYS A 148 -14.47 -22.91 74.08
C CYS A 148 -13.43 -22.06 73.34
N CYS A 149 -12.87 -21.01 73.95
CA CYS A 149 -11.70 -20.28 73.42
C CYS A 149 -10.38 -20.72 74.06
N ASN A 150 -10.27 -21.96 74.52
CA ASN A 150 -8.99 -22.56 74.87
C ASN A 150 -8.65 -23.72 73.94
N ASN A 151 -8.10 -23.37 72.78
CA ASN A 151 -6.88 -24.04 72.35
C ASN A 151 -5.99 -23.09 71.55
N LYS A 152 -4.82 -22.81 72.14
CA LYS A 152 -3.61 -22.44 71.40
C LYS A 152 -3.30 -23.52 70.35
N ILE A 153 -2.39 -23.18 69.42
CA ILE A 153 -1.79 -23.94 68.30
C ILE A 153 -2.35 -23.33 66.99
N GLY A 154 -1.67 -22.40 66.31
CA GLY A 154 -0.30 -22.51 65.82
C GLY A 154 -0.28 -23.46 64.62
N PHE A 155 0.45 -23.11 63.55
CA PHE A 155 0.67 -23.84 62.28
C PHE A 155 -0.11 -23.24 61.10
N MET A 156 0.48 -22.95 59.94
CA MET A 156 1.87 -23.15 59.52
C MET A 156 2.17 -22.22 58.35
N LYS A 157 3.37 -21.66 58.39
CA LYS A 157 4.02 -21.01 57.27
C LYS A 157 4.44 -22.05 56.21
N ASP A 158 4.53 -21.53 55.00
CA ASP A 158 5.44 -21.87 53.90
C ASP A 158 5.15 -23.07 52.98
N ASN A 159 5.58 -22.81 51.74
CA ASN A 159 5.93 -23.72 50.65
C ASN A 159 4.76 -24.02 49.69
N HIS A 160 4.89 -23.83 48.38
CA HIS A 160 6.09 -23.95 47.58
C HIS A 160 5.93 -23.20 46.24
N SER A 161 7.05 -22.63 45.84
CA SER A 161 7.44 -22.20 44.49
C SER A 161 7.01 -23.12 43.33
N PHE A 162 7.28 -22.60 42.11
CA PHE A 162 7.52 -23.34 40.85
C PHE A 162 6.22 -23.54 40.03
N ILE A 163 6.07 -23.12 38.77
CA ILE A 163 6.97 -23.27 37.61
C ILE A 163 6.68 -22.16 36.56
N LYS A 164 7.75 -21.47 36.16
CA LYS A 164 7.90 -20.85 34.82
C LYS A 164 8.03 -21.95 33.78
N LYS A 165 7.40 -21.83 32.60
CA LYS A 165 7.95 -22.24 31.28
C LYS A 165 6.90 -22.12 30.16
N ASN A 166 7.23 -21.34 29.13
CA ASN A 166 7.23 -21.70 27.70
C ASN A 166 7.36 -20.38 26.91
N ALA A 167 8.56 -20.00 26.50
CA ALA A 167 9.31 -20.49 25.32
C ALA A 167 8.77 -19.86 24.03
N VAL A 168 9.61 -18.97 23.50
CA VAL A 168 9.52 -18.20 22.27
C VAL A 168 9.96 -19.09 21.11
N GLU A 169 9.05 -19.34 20.17
CA GLU A 169 9.25 -19.58 18.74
C GLU A 169 7.96 -18.98 18.13
N ILE A 170 7.95 -18.01 17.21
CA ILE A 170 8.55 -17.88 15.88
C ILE A 170 8.60 -16.39 15.53
#